data_AF-A0A8T0A260-F1
#
_entry.id   AF-A0A8T0A260-F1
#
_cell.length_a   1.000
_cell.length_b   1.000
_cell.length_c   1.000
_cell.angle_alpha   90.00
_cell.angle_beta   90.00
_cell.angle_gamma   90.00
#
_symmetry.space_group_name_H-M   'P 1'
#
loop_
_entity.id
_entity.type
_entity.pdbx_description
1 polymer ?
#
loop_
_entity_poly.entity_id
_entity_poly.type
_entity_poly.pdbx_seq_one_letter_code
_entity_poly.pdbx_strand_id
1 'polypeptide(L)'
;MFIICFILFFLHYSIAFQEFTVPLEYSVGDSYSQLGQIRIKPLPKRYNNIEEDIPPATAEFTALSTEALIQWRKTLEENPSVKDYKLKSGQIFSSNSVEGYINSKYAHLLVITADLDNQQILSLTHFPAPLSLLNNITNVKIKERTSPLILFRIQGIVDLPGPDTATYLKRVEEEKRARQQGATQDNRSFIQKYWIYFVPVIVFMVSGGILFIFWFNLNKIQINNDLIENALIEGDNELFF
;
A
#
# COMPACT_ATOMS: atom_id res chain seq x y z
N MET A 1 -14.32 50.16 9.19
CA MET A 1 -13.96 49.49 7.91
C MET A 1 -13.48 48.05 8.12
N PHE A 2 -12.59 47.78 9.07
CA PHE A 2 -12.08 46.42 9.35
C PHE A 2 -13.13 45.40 9.83
N ILE A 3 -14.11 45.82 10.64
CA ILE A 3 -15.17 44.93 11.15
C ILE A 3 -16.09 44.43 10.02
N ILE A 4 -16.35 45.26 9.01
CA ILE A 4 -17.19 44.92 7.85
C ILE A 4 -16.48 43.89 6.96
N CYS A 5 -15.16 44.02 6.75
CA CYS A 5 -14.38 43.00 6.04
C CYS A 5 -14.33 41.66 6.78
N PHE A 6 -14.26 41.67 8.11
CA PHE A 6 -14.24 40.44 8.91
C PHE A 6 -15.58 39.70 8.89
N ILE A 7 -16.70 40.44 8.89
CA ILE A 7 -18.05 39.87 8.77
C ILE A 7 -18.29 39.33 7.34
N LEU A 8 -17.80 40.00 6.30
CA LEU A 8 -17.88 39.50 4.91
C LEU A 8 -17.02 38.25 4.68
N PHE A 9 -15.89 38.13 5.39
CA PHE A 9 -15.03 36.95 5.36
C PHE A 9 -15.70 35.74 6.05
N PHE A 10 -16.38 35.97 7.19
CA PHE A 10 -17.16 34.92 7.86
C PHE A 10 -18.43 34.53 7.09
N LEU A 11 -19.09 35.47 6.40
CA LEU A 11 -20.22 35.18 5.52
C LEU A 11 -19.82 34.37 4.29
N HIS A 12 -18.60 34.54 3.76
CA HIS A 12 -18.06 33.70 2.68
C HIS A 12 -17.63 32.30 3.14
N TYR A 13 -17.35 32.11 4.43
CA TYR A 13 -16.88 30.83 4.96
C TYR A 13 -18.01 29.84 5.34
N SER A 14 -19.27 30.22 5.16
CA SER A 14 -20.40 29.30 5.32
C SER A 14 -20.57 28.47 4.05
N ILE A 15 -19.61 27.57 3.78
CA ILE A 15 -19.84 26.45 2.87
C ILE A 15 -20.77 25.50 3.63
N ALA A 16 -22.07 25.74 3.52
CA ALA A 16 -23.09 24.83 3.99
C ALA A 16 -22.98 23.54 3.17
N PHE A 17 -23.00 22.38 3.86
CA PHE A 17 -23.21 21.08 3.23
C PHE A 17 -24.58 21.11 2.54
N GLN A 18 -24.59 21.46 1.26
CA GLN A 18 -25.81 21.74 0.54
C GLN A 18 -26.32 20.46 -0.11
N GLU A 19 -27.54 20.08 0.26
CA GLU A 19 -28.28 19.02 -0.42
C GLU A 19 -28.45 19.38 -1.90
N PHE A 20 -28.30 18.39 -2.77
CA PHE A 20 -28.51 18.59 -4.21
C PHE A 20 -29.45 17.54 -4.76
N THR A 21 -30.15 17.91 -5.83
CA THR A 21 -31.20 17.09 -6.45
C THR A 21 -30.87 16.87 -7.91
N VAL A 22 -31.02 15.63 -8.39
CA VAL A 22 -30.72 15.28 -9.77
C VAL A 22 -31.90 14.55 -10.41
N PRO A 23 -32.32 14.91 -11.64
CA PRO A 23 -33.42 14.22 -12.31
C PRO A 23 -33.00 12.79 -12.69
N LEU A 24 -33.92 11.85 -12.50
CA LEU A 24 -33.78 10.46 -12.91
C LEU A 24 -34.67 10.21 -14.13
N GLU A 25 -34.06 9.81 -15.23
CA GLU A 25 -34.68 9.42 -16.49
C GLU A 25 -34.55 7.92 -16.71
N TYR A 26 -35.52 7.33 -17.40
CA TYR A 26 -35.47 5.94 -17.82
C TYR A 26 -35.73 5.82 -19.33
N SER A 27 -35.27 4.72 -19.92
CA SER A 27 -35.58 4.36 -21.29
C SER A 27 -35.60 2.83 -21.44
N VAL A 28 -36.56 2.35 -22.21
CA VAL A 28 -36.65 0.97 -22.71
C VAL A 28 -36.65 1.08 -24.23
N GLY A 29 -35.49 1.41 -24.81
CA GLY A 29 -35.32 1.69 -26.24
C GLY A 29 -34.55 2.99 -26.52
N ASP A 30 -35.13 3.85 -27.36
CA ASP A 30 -34.44 5.01 -27.96
C ASP A 30 -34.76 6.34 -27.26
N SER A 31 -35.93 6.48 -26.63
CA SER A 31 -36.38 7.74 -26.01
C SER A 31 -36.31 7.69 -24.48
N TYR A 32 -35.80 8.76 -23.88
CA TYR A 32 -35.77 8.93 -22.42
C TYR A 32 -37.03 9.64 -21.92
N SER A 33 -37.58 9.11 -20.83
CA SER A 33 -38.72 9.67 -20.11
C SER A 33 -38.32 9.93 -18.66
N GLN A 34 -38.79 11.04 -18.08
CA GLN A 34 -38.46 11.40 -16.70
C GLN A 34 -39.27 10.54 -15.71
N LEU A 35 -38.58 9.88 -14.78
CA LEU A 35 -39.20 9.06 -13.72
C LEU A 35 -39.43 9.88 -12.45
N GLY A 36 -38.47 10.74 -12.11
CA GLY A 36 -38.50 11.50 -10.87
C GLY A 36 -37.20 12.22 -10.60
N GLN A 37 -36.90 12.42 -9.32
CA GLN A 37 -35.72 13.13 -8.85
C GLN A 37 -35.10 12.38 -7.67
N ILE A 38 -33.77 12.37 -7.61
CA ILE A 38 -32.99 11.82 -6.50
C ILE A 38 -32.46 13.00 -5.70
N ARG A 39 -32.82 13.05 -4.42
CA ARG A 39 -32.28 14.03 -3.47
C ARG A 39 -31.17 13.39 -2.68
N ILE A 40 -29.95 13.93 -2.76
CA ILE A 40 -28.77 13.45 -2.03
C ILE A 40 -28.48 14.43 -0.88
N LYS A 41 -28.46 13.89 0.35
CA LYS A 41 -28.20 14.63 1.58
C LYS A 41 -26.86 14.14 2.17
N PRO A 42 -25.81 14.97 2.16
CA PRO A 42 -24.55 14.66 2.84
C PRO A 42 -24.80 14.37 4.33
N LEU A 43 -24.19 13.31 4.85
CA LEU A 43 -24.23 13.02 6.28
C LEU A 43 -23.02 13.69 6.96
N PRO A 44 -23.20 14.26 8.16
CA PRO A 44 -22.08 14.86 8.89
C PRO A 44 -21.04 13.76 9.20
N LYS A 45 -19.77 14.01 8.85
CA LYS A 45 -18.66 13.12 9.20
C LYS A 45 -18.59 13.02 10.73
N ARG A 46 -18.87 11.85 11.29
CA ARG A 46 -18.70 11.60 12.73
C ARG A 46 -17.22 11.32 12.98
N TYR A 47 -16.52 12.28 13.59
CA TYR A 47 -15.12 12.15 14.03
C TYR A 47 -15.01 11.24 15.25
N ASN A 48 -15.36 9.96 15.11
CA ASN A 48 -14.94 8.94 16.05
C ASN A 48 -14.00 8.02 15.29
N ASN A 49 -12.84 7.70 15.87
CA ASN A 49 -11.71 6.97 15.28
C ASN A 49 -12.00 5.48 14.97
N ILE A 50 -13.23 5.16 14.62
CA ILE A 50 -13.68 3.84 14.21
C ILE A 50 -14.00 4.00 12.71
N GLU A 51 -13.14 3.43 11.86
CA GLU A 51 -13.37 3.19 10.42
C GLU A 51 -14.59 2.27 10.25
N GLU A 52 -15.76 2.76 10.61
CA GLU A 52 -17.02 2.09 10.37
C GLU A 52 -17.50 2.50 8.98
N ASP A 53 -18.01 1.53 8.19
CA ASP A 53 -18.56 1.67 6.82
C ASP A 53 -19.86 2.52 6.83
N ILE A 54 -19.77 3.72 7.40
CA ILE A 54 -20.87 4.67 7.51
C ILE A 54 -21.01 5.31 6.13
N PRO A 55 -22.19 5.24 5.51
CA PRO A 55 -22.40 5.84 4.22
C PRO A 55 -22.14 7.36 4.30
N PRO A 56 -21.46 7.96 3.32
CA PRO A 56 -21.11 9.37 3.35
C PRO A 56 -22.31 10.30 3.12
N ALA A 57 -23.41 9.77 2.57
CA ALA A 57 -24.65 10.50 2.33
C ALA A 57 -25.84 9.54 2.28
N THR A 58 -27.04 10.10 2.40
CA THR A 58 -28.33 9.41 2.19
C THR A 58 -28.98 9.92 0.92
N ALA A 59 -29.65 9.03 0.17
CA ALA A 59 -30.45 9.39 -0.99
C ALA A 59 -31.92 9.03 -0.79
N GLU A 60 -32.80 9.91 -1.28
CA GLU A 60 -34.24 9.71 -1.32
C GLU A 60 -34.74 9.90 -2.76
N PHE A 61 -35.63 9.01 -3.20
CA PHE A 61 -36.29 9.13 -4.50
C PHE A 61 -37.65 9.81 -4.34
N THR A 62 -37.92 10.82 -5.17
CA THR A 62 -39.24 11.43 -5.32
C THR A 62 -39.73 11.23 -6.74
N ALA A 63 -40.84 10.52 -6.90
CA ALA A 63 -41.45 10.30 -8.21
C ALA A 63 -42.02 11.61 -8.80
N LEU A 64 -42.00 11.73 -10.12
CA LEU A 64 -42.55 12.91 -10.81
C LEU A 64 -44.08 12.99 -10.67
N SER A 65 -44.77 11.90 -10.98
CA SER A 65 -46.21 11.75 -10.77
C SER A 65 -46.59 10.27 -10.70
N THR A 66 -47.82 9.96 -10.30
CA THR A 66 -48.30 8.57 -10.28
C THR A 66 -48.48 8.01 -11.69
N GLU A 67 -48.88 8.85 -12.65
CA GLU A 67 -49.02 8.48 -14.07
C GLU A 67 -47.66 8.11 -14.68
N ALA A 68 -46.60 8.85 -14.34
CA ALA A 68 -45.24 8.56 -14.79
C ALA A 68 -44.78 7.16 -14.31
N LEU A 69 -45.13 6.76 -13.08
CA LEU A 69 -44.83 5.42 -12.55
C LEU A 69 -45.64 4.32 -13.26
N ILE A 70 -46.91 4.58 -13.58
CA ILE A 70 -47.76 3.62 -14.30
C ILE A 70 -47.25 3.44 -15.74
N GLN A 71 -46.92 4.54 -16.42
CA GLN A 71 -46.33 4.50 -17.76
C GLN A 71 -45.00 3.75 -17.76
N TRP A 72 -44.11 4.07 -16.81
CA TRP A 72 -42.84 3.38 -16.62
C TRP A 72 -43.03 1.87 -16.47
N ARG A 73 -43.92 1.43 -15.58
CA ARG A 73 -44.20 0.01 -15.40
C ARG A 73 -44.71 -0.63 -16.70
N LYS A 74 -45.67 0.01 -17.35
CA LYS A 74 -46.24 -0.47 -18.62
C LYS A 74 -45.14 -0.65 -19.68
N THR A 75 -44.21 0.29 -19.80
CA THR A 75 -43.10 0.18 -20.77
C THR A 75 -42.15 -0.99 -20.49
N LEU A 76 -41.95 -1.36 -19.23
CA LEU A 76 -41.17 -2.55 -18.85
C LEU A 76 -41.92 -3.85 -19.15
N GLU A 77 -43.22 -3.87 -18.89
CA GLU A 77 -44.07 -5.06 -19.09
C GLU A 77 -44.37 -5.34 -20.57
N GLU A 78 -44.47 -4.31 -21.42
CA GLU A 78 -44.70 -4.47 -22.86
C GLU A 78 -43.51 -5.12 -23.58
N ASN A 79 -42.29 -4.97 -23.06
CA ASN A 79 -41.06 -5.36 -23.73
C ASN A 79 -40.14 -6.23 -22.82
N PRO A 80 -40.60 -7.39 -22.33
CA PRO A 80 -39.87 -8.17 -21.33
C PRO A 80 -38.57 -8.77 -21.86
N SER A 81 -38.46 -8.98 -23.18
CA SER A 81 -37.27 -9.56 -23.83
C SER A 81 -36.24 -8.53 -24.28
N VAL A 82 -36.50 -7.22 -24.08
CA VAL A 82 -35.54 -6.17 -24.41
C VAL A 82 -34.41 -6.16 -23.38
N LYS A 83 -33.18 -6.20 -23.89
CA LYS A 83 -31.98 -6.30 -23.05
C LYS A 83 -31.59 -5.00 -22.36
N ASP A 84 -32.09 -3.85 -22.83
CA ASP A 84 -31.55 -2.55 -22.46
C ASP A 84 -32.58 -1.68 -21.71
N TYR A 85 -32.79 -1.97 -20.42
CA TYR A 85 -33.36 -0.99 -19.50
C TYR A 85 -32.29 0.00 -19.07
N LYS A 86 -32.39 1.23 -19.59
CA LYS A 86 -31.43 2.31 -19.34
C LYS A 86 -31.98 3.23 -18.25
N LEU A 87 -31.14 3.53 -17.26
CA LEU A 87 -31.38 4.61 -16.29
C LEU A 87 -30.32 5.68 -16.48
N LYS A 88 -30.74 6.94 -16.46
CA LYS A 88 -29.89 8.10 -16.73
C LYS A 88 -30.14 9.20 -15.72
N SER A 89 -29.08 9.90 -15.37
CA SER A 89 -29.10 11.05 -14.48
C SER A 89 -28.12 12.10 -15.02
N GLY A 90 -28.61 13.19 -15.60
CA GLY A 90 -27.74 14.15 -16.29
C GLY A 90 -27.00 13.54 -17.48
N GLN A 91 -25.66 13.44 -17.43
CA GLN A 91 -24.84 12.88 -18.51
C GLN A 91 -24.46 11.41 -18.31
N ILE A 92 -24.68 10.87 -17.11
CA ILE A 92 -24.33 9.48 -16.77
C ILE A 92 -25.52 8.57 -16.98
N PHE A 93 -25.28 7.37 -17.50
CA PHE A 93 -26.30 6.36 -17.67
C PHE A 93 -25.73 4.97 -17.37
N SER A 94 -26.63 4.06 -17.00
CA SER A 94 -26.36 2.64 -16.86
C SER A 94 -27.45 1.86 -17.58
N SER A 95 -27.15 0.67 -18.07
CA SER A 95 -28.07 -0.21 -18.79
C SER A 95 -28.04 -1.62 -18.19
N ASN A 96 -29.21 -2.26 -18.06
CA ASN A 96 -29.33 -3.62 -17.54
C ASN A 96 -30.56 -4.33 -18.14
N SER A 97 -30.68 -5.65 -18.00
CA SER A 97 -31.80 -6.43 -18.54
C SER A 97 -33.13 -6.10 -17.86
N VAL A 98 -34.17 -5.87 -18.66
CA VAL A 98 -35.56 -5.65 -18.18
C VAL A 98 -36.06 -6.84 -17.37
N GLU A 99 -35.77 -8.06 -17.84
CA GLU A 99 -36.24 -9.32 -17.23
C GLU A 99 -35.85 -9.42 -15.74
N GLY A 100 -34.63 -8.97 -15.40
CA GLY A 100 -34.16 -8.96 -14.02
C GLY A 100 -35.04 -8.13 -13.09
N TYR A 101 -35.58 -7.00 -13.57
CA TYR A 101 -36.44 -6.12 -12.77
C TYR A 101 -37.87 -6.63 -12.65
N ILE A 102 -38.39 -7.27 -13.69
CA ILE A 102 -39.71 -7.94 -13.62
C ILE A 102 -39.64 -9.07 -12.58
N ASN A 103 -38.57 -9.86 -12.61
CA ASN A 103 -38.33 -10.96 -11.66
C ASN A 103 -38.10 -10.45 -10.23
N SER A 104 -37.45 -9.30 -10.05
CA SER A 104 -37.25 -8.68 -8.73
C SER A 104 -38.46 -7.89 -8.21
N LYS A 105 -39.61 -7.95 -8.90
CA LYS A 105 -40.83 -7.17 -8.57
C LYS A 105 -40.55 -5.67 -8.50
N TYR A 106 -39.81 -5.15 -9.47
CA TYR A 106 -39.49 -3.72 -9.59
C TYR A 106 -38.67 -3.19 -8.40
N ALA A 107 -37.85 -4.07 -7.79
CA ALA A 107 -36.88 -3.68 -6.79
C ALA A 107 -35.55 -3.34 -7.47
N HIS A 108 -35.08 -2.12 -7.25
CA HIS A 108 -33.87 -1.54 -7.82
C HIS A 108 -32.85 -1.30 -6.71
N LEU A 109 -31.61 -1.73 -6.92
CA LEU A 109 -30.45 -1.28 -6.17
C LEU A 109 -29.68 -0.28 -7.02
N LEU A 110 -29.66 0.98 -6.58
CA LEU A 110 -28.89 2.06 -7.19
C LEU A 110 -27.62 2.29 -6.39
N VAL A 111 -26.49 2.05 -7.05
CA VAL A 111 -25.17 2.40 -6.53
C VAL A 111 -24.78 3.72 -7.19
N ILE A 112 -24.58 4.74 -6.36
CA ILE A 112 -24.28 6.11 -6.81
C ILE A 112 -22.92 6.48 -6.23
N THR A 113 -21.97 6.84 -7.08
CA THR A 113 -20.75 7.51 -6.64
C THR A 113 -20.95 9.00 -6.83
N ALA A 114 -20.89 9.76 -5.75
CA ALA A 114 -21.09 11.21 -5.79
C ALA A 114 -19.92 11.94 -5.14
N ASP A 115 -19.51 13.01 -5.79
CA ASP A 115 -18.71 14.05 -5.18
C ASP A 115 -19.64 14.98 -4.41
N LEU A 116 -19.59 14.88 -3.08
CA LEU A 116 -20.45 15.66 -2.20
C LEU A 116 -20.00 17.13 -2.11
N ASP A 117 -18.72 17.40 -2.32
CA ASP A 117 -18.15 18.74 -2.21
C ASP A 117 -18.46 19.54 -3.49
N ASN A 118 -18.33 18.89 -4.65
CA ASN A 118 -18.65 19.50 -5.95
C ASN A 118 -20.12 19.32 -6.37
N GLN A 119 -20.94 18.64 -5.56
CA GLN A 119 -22.36 18.35 -5.83
C GLN A 119 -22.61 17.67 -7.18
N GLN A 120 -21.74 16.73 -7.54
CA GLN A 120 -21.78 16.05 -8.83
C GLN A 120 -21.87 14.54 -8.64
N ILE A 121 -22.72 13.91 -9.43
CA ILE A 121 -22.73 12.45 -9.52
C ILE A 121 -21.66 12.04 -10.54
N LEU A 122 -20.71 11.23 -10.09
CA LEU A 122 -19.63 10.70 -10.92
C LEU A 122 -20.04 9.40 -11.61
N SER A 123 -20.78 8.55 -10.91
CA SER A 123 -21.23 7.26 -11.44
C SER A 123 -22.63 6.90 -10.95
N LEU A 124 -23.37 6.21 -11.81
CA LEU A 124 -24.68 5.66 -11.51
C LEU A 124 -24.74 4.25 -12.08
N THR A 125 -24.95 3.27 -11.23
CA THR A 125 -25.12 1.87 -11.64
C THR A 125 -26.38 1.31 -11.02
N HIS A 126 -27.20 0.63 -11.82
CA HIS A 126 -28.45 0.05 -11.36
C HIS A 126 -28.51 -1.46 -11.55
N PHE A 127 -29.03 -2.14 -10.53
CA PHE A 127 -29.18 -3.59 -10.52
C PHE A 127 -30.58 -4.00 -10.06
N PRO A 128 -31.11 -5.14 -10.54
CA PRO A 128 -32.28 -5.74 -9.91
C PRO A 128 -31.89 -6.19 -8.50
N ALA A 129 -32.59 -5.66 -7.49
CA ALA A 129 -32.28 -6.00 -6.10
C ALA A 129 -32.67 -7.45 -5.82
N PRO A 130 -31.76 -8.30 -5.31
CA PRO A 130 -32.11 -9.67 -4.96
C PRO A 130 -33.13 -9.66 -3.82
N LEU A 131 -34.20 -10.44 -3.97
CA LEU A 131 -35.30 -10.55 -2.98
C LEU A 131 -34.80 -10.97 -1.58
N SER A 132 -33.62 -11.60 -1.50
CA SER A 132 -32.95 -11.93 -0.23
C SER A 132 -32.58 -10.71 0.60
N LEU A 133 -32.19 -9.58 -0.01
CA LEU A 133 -31.93 -8.33 0.70
C LEU A 133 -33.20 -7.72 1.32
N LEU A 134 -34.38 -8.09 0.81
CA LEU A 134 -35.67 -7.53 1.22
C LEU A 134 -36.33 -8.32 2.37
N ASN A 135 -35.87 -9.55 2.65
CA ASN A 135 -36.49 -10.47 3.61
C ASN A 135 -36.39 -9.97 5.07
N ASN A 136 -35.33 -9.22 5.42
CA ASN A 136 -35.18 -8.66 6.76
C ASN A 136 -35.93 -7.31 6.96
N ILE A 137 -36.36 -6.65 5.88
CA ILE A 137 -36.96 -5.31 5.93
C ILE A 137 -38.48 -5.36 5.69
N THR A 138 -38.99 -6.39 5.01
CA THR A 138 -40.37 -6.36 4.48
C THR A 138 -41.00 -7.74 4.23
N ASN A 139 -41.23 -8.55 5.27
CA ASN A 139 -42.06 -9.76 5.11
C ASN A 139 -43.56 -9.49 4.84
N VAL A 140 -44.00 -8.22 4.84
CA VAL A 140 -45.43 -7.85 4.77
C VAL A 140 -45.79 -6.91 3.60
N LYS A 141 -44.85 -6.31 2.85
CA LYS A 141 -45.16 -5.19 1.91
C LYS A 141 -44.81 -5.36 0.42
N ILE A 142 -44.21 -6.48 0.01
CA ILE A 142 -43.67 -6.64 -1.37
C ILE A 142 -44.75 -7.12 -2.36
N LYS A 143 -45.80 -7.81 -1.91
CA LYS A 143 -46.79 -8.43 -2.81
C LYS A 143 -47.77 -7.47 -3.50
N GLU A 144 -47.89 -6.21 -3.04
CA GLU A 144 -48.95 -5.29 -3.49
C GLU A 144 -48.44 -3.88 -3.86
N ARG A 145 -47.15 -3.71 -4.16
CA ARG A 145 -46.59 -2.38 -4.38
C ARG A 145 -46.81 -1.89 -5.83
N THR A 146 -47.48 -0.76 -5.98
CA THR A 146 -47.66 -0.04 -7.26
C THR A 146 -46.47 0.84 -7.65
N SER A 147 -45.51 1.07 -6.73
CA SER A 147 -44.32 1.91 -6.95
C SER A 147 -43.02 1.10 -6.88
N PRO A 148 -41.97 1.50 -7.62
CA PRO A 148 -40.66 0.85 -7.53
C PRO A 148 -40.07 0.97 -6.13
N LEU A 149 -39.44 -0.11 -5.65
CA LEU A 149 -38.60 -0.05 -4.45
C LEU A 149 -37.19 0.30 -4.90
N ILE A 150 -36.70 1.48 -4.52
CA ILE A 150 -35.35 1.92 -4.85
C ILE A 150 -34.51 1.93 -3.56
N LEU A 151 -33.44 1.14 -3.57
CA LEU A 151 -32.45 1.05 -2.51
C LEU A 151 -31.21 1.81 -2.97
N PHE A 152 -30.69 2.70 -2.14
CA PHE A 152 -29.52 3.51 -2.48
C PHE A 152 -28.28 3.03 -1.72
N ARG A 153 -27.16 2.90 -2.42
CA ARG A 153 -25.82 2.78 -1.85
C ARG A 153 -24.98 3.92 -2.39
N ILE A 154 -24.66 4.88 -1.53
CA ILE A 154 -23.83 6.02 -1.92
C ILE A 154 -22.38 5.73 -1.56
N GLN A 155 -21.50 5.90 -2.53
CA GLN A 155 -20.05 5.83 -2.34
C GLN A 155 -19.49 7.24 -2.51
N GLY A 156 -18.73 7.68 -1.52
CA GLY A 156 -18.01 8.94 -1.59
C GLY A 156 -16.67 8.74 -2.28
N ILE A 157 -16.06 9.85 -2.69
CA ILE A 157 -14.66 9.83 -3.09
C ILE A 157 -13.85 9.53 -1.83
N VAL A 158 -13.19 8.37 -1.82
CA VAL A 158 -12.21 8.02 -0.79
C VAL A 158 -10.86 8.36 -1.37
N ASP A 159 -10.17 9.31 -0.75
CA ASP A 159 -8.75 9.50 -1.01
C ASP A 159 -8.05 8.21 -0.61
N LEU A 160 -7.47 7.51 -1.59
CA LEU A 160 -6.71 6.31 -1.27
C LEU A 160 -5.57 6.74 -0.33
N PRO A 161 -5.33 5.99 0.76
CA PRO A 161 -4.14 6.23 1.57
C PRO A 161 -2.93 6.18 0.63
N GLY A 162 -2.06 7.18 0.74
CA GLY A 162 -0.83 7.23 -0.06
C GLY A 162 -0.07 5.91 0.05
N PRO A 163 0.75 5.56 -0.97
CA PRO A 163 1.46 4.29 -0.98
C PRO A 163 2.19 4.10 0.35
N ASP A 164 2.14 2.90 0.90
CA ASP A 164 2.75 2.54 2.19
C ASP A 164 4.29 2.54 2.10
N THR A 165 4.84 3.74 1.93
CA THR A 165 6.28 3.98 1.87
C THR A 165 6.92 3.74 3.23
N ALA A 166 6.17 3.93 4.32
CA ALA A 166 6.65 3.71 5.69
C ALA A 166 7.00 2.23 5.94
N THR A 167 6.10 1.30 5.57
CA THR A 167 6.38 -0.13 5.69
C THR A 167 7.47 -0.58 4.72
N TYR A 168 7.51 -0.04 3.50
CA TYR A 168 8.58 -0.34 2.55
C TYR A 168 9.95 0.10 3.06
N LEU A 169 10.08 1.35 3.55
CA LEU A 169 11.31 1.88 4.15
C LEU A 169 11.77 1.03 5.33
N LYS A 170 10.84 0.65 6.21
CA LYS A 170 11.15 -0.22 7.36
C LYS A 170 11.71 -1.58 6.90
N ARG A 171 11.08 -2.24 5.92
CA ARG A 171 11.57 -3.51 5.37
C ARG A 171 12.94 -3.37 4.71
N VAL A 172 13.17 -2.28 3.97
CA VAL A 172 14.46 -2.00 3.33
C VAL A 172 15.55 -1.73 4.37
N GLU A 173 15.25 -1.02 5.46
CA GLU A 173 16.19 -0.81 6.56
C GLU A 173 16.50 -2.10 7.31
N GLU A 174 15.50 -2.93 7.56
CA GLU A 174 15.69 -4.25 8.18
C GLU A 174 16.57 -5.16 7.31
N GLU A 175 16.35 -5.17 6.00
CA GLU A 175 17.18 -5.92 5.06
C GLU A 175 18.62 -5.38 5.01
N LYS A 176 18.81 -4.06 5.02
CA LYS A 176 20.14 -3.44 5.09
C LYS A 176 20.85 -3.81 6.40
N ARG A 177 20.14 -3.79 7.53
CA ARG A 177 20.70 -4.19 8.84
C ARG A 177 21.05 -5.67 8.86
N ALA A 178 20.22 -6.55 8.31
CA ALA A 178 20.50 -7.99 8.21
C ALA A 178 21.73 -8.28 7.33
N ARG A 179 21.87 -7.58 6.19
CA ARG A 179 23.05 -7.69 5.32
C ARG A 179 24.32 -7.19 6.00
N GLN A 180 24.24 -6.13 6.80
CA GLN A 180 25.38 -5.61 7.58
C GLN A 180 25.75 -6.52 8.77
N GLN A 181 24.76 -7.17 9.40
CA GLN A 181 25.00 -8.11 10.49
C GLN A 181 25.59 -9.44 10.00
N GLY A 182 25.16 -9.94 8.83
CA GLY A 182 25.75 -11.13 8.18
C GLY A 182 27.13 -10.88 7.55
N ALA A 183 27.46 -9.62 7.25
CA ALA A 183 28.79 -9.18 6.85
C ALA A 183 29.62 -8.72 8.07
N THR A 184 29.54 -9.46 9.19
CA THR A 184 30.57 -9.38 10.22
C THR A 184 31.87 -9.89 9.60
N GLN A 185 32.56 -8.93 8.99
CA GLN A 185 33.92 -8.97 8.55
C GLN A 185 34.72 -9.76 9.60
N ASP A 186 35.32 -10.86 9.16
CA ASP A 186 36.06 -11.83 9.97
C ASP A 186 37.07 -11.09 10.87
N ASN A 187 36.65 -10.71 12.08
CA ASN A 187 37.42 -9.95 13.08
C ASN A 187 38.46 -10.86 13.76
N ARG A 188 38.97 -11.85 13.05
CA ARG A 188 40.18 -12.57 13.47
C ARG A 188 41.31 -11.58 13.24
N SER A 189 41.88 -11.10 14.35
CA SER A 189 43.03 -10.19 14.35
C SER A 189 44.02 -10.63 13.27
N PHE A 190 44.44 -9.71 12.39
CA PHE A 190 45.37 -9.97 11.29
C PHE A 190 46.56 -10.84 11.72
N ILE A 191 47.04 -10.64 12.96
CA ILE A 191 48.13 -11.40 13.59
C ILE A 191 47.86 -12.91 13.60
N GLN A 192 46.62 -13.34 13.84
CA GLN A 192 46.22 -14.74 13.92
C GLN A 192 46.17 -15.43 12.54
N LYS A 193 46.08 -14.66 11.45
CA LYS A 193 46.16 -15.18 10.08
C LYS A 193 47.61 -15.31 9.59
N TYR A 194 48.51 -14.48 10.11
CA TYR A 194 49.90 -14.40 9.64
C TYR A 194 50.95 -15.00 10.59
N TRP A 195 50.59 -15.42 11.81
CA TRP A 195 51.55 -15.98 12.78
C TRP A 195 52.31 -17.21 12.25
N ILE A 196 51.64 -18.05 11.45
CA ILE A 196 52.23 -19.26 10.85
C ILE A 196 53.43 -18.93 9.94
N TYR A 197 53.48 -17.73 9.35
CA TYR A 197 54.60 -17.31 8.49
C TYR A 197 55.78 -16.74 9.27
N PHE A 198 55.54 -16.16 10.45
CA PHE A 198 56.60 -15.63 11.30
C PHE A 198 57.38 -16.74 12.03
N VAL A 199 56.72 -17.81 12.44
CA VAL A 199 57.35 -18.95 13.14
C VAL A 199 58.55 -19.55 12.38
N PRO A 200 58.44 -19.94 11.09
CA PRO A 200 59.58 -20.53 10.38
C PRO A 200 60.74 -19.54 10.22
N VAL A 201 60.47 -18.24 9.99
CA VAL A 201 61.51 -17.21 9.85
C VAL A 201 62.33 -17.09 11.14
N ILE A 202 61.66 -17.09 12.29
CA ILE A 202 62.32 -17.01 13.61
C ILE A 202 63.15 -18.27 13.86
N VAL A 203 62.64 -19.46 13.51
CA VAL A 203 63.37 -20.73 13.66
C VAL A 203 64.64 -20.75 12.81
N PHE A 204 64.58 -20.27 11.55
CA PHE A 204 65.76 -20.17 10.69
C PHE A 204 66.79 -19.16 11.22
N MET A 205 66.34 -18.05 11.79
CA MET A 205 67.26 -17.03 12.33
C MET A 205 68.01 -17.54 13.57
N VAL A 206 67.32 -18.29 14.45
CA VAL A 206 67.93 -18.88 15.65
C VAL A 206 68.87 -20.03 15.29
N SER A 207 68.47 -20.92 14.37
CA SER A 207 69.34 -22.04 13.96
C SER A 207 70.60 -21.55 13.23
N GLY A 208 70.48 -20.54 12.37
CA GLY A 208 71.61 -19.90 11.70
C GLY A 208 72.56 -19.19 12.68
N GLY A 209 72.01 -18.47 13.67
CA GLY A 209 72.80 -17.80 14.70
C GLY A 209 73.58 -18.77 15.61
N ILE A 210 72.96 -19.89 16.00
CA ILE A 210 73.60 -20.93 16.82
C ILE A 210 74.74 -21.60 16.02
N LEU A 211 74.54 -21.89 14.74
CA LEU A 211 75.58 -22.44 13.88
C LEU A 211 76.75 -21.47 13.69
N PHE A 212 76.46 -20.17 13.55
CA PHE A 212 77.48 -19.13 13.40
C PHE A 212 78.34 -18.98 14.66
N ILE A 213 77.72 -19.01 15.85
CA ILE A 213 78.43 -18.96 17.14
C ILE A 213 79.31 -20.21 17.32
N PHE A 214 78.80 -21.40 16.97
CA PHE A 214 79.57 -22.64 17.02
C PHE A 214 80.77 -22.62 16.07
N TRP A 215 80.58 -22.15 14.83
CA TRP A 215 81.66 -22.01 13.86
C TRP A 215 82.74 -21.05 14.33
N PHE A 216 82.37 -19.89 14.89
CA PHE A 216 83.31 -18.93 15.44
C PHE A 216 84.13 -19.49 16.61
N ASN A 217 83.48 -20.28 17.48
CA ASN A 217 84.15 -20.86 18.64
C ASN A 217 85.15 -21.96 18.23
N LEU A 218 84.79 -22.82 17.26
CA LEU A 218 85.70 -23.82 16.72
C LEU A 218 86.92 -23.18 16.01
N ASN A 219 86.71 -22.12 15.25
CA ASN A 219 87.79 -21.43 14.55
C ASN A 219 88.79 -20.78 15.54
N LYS A 220 88.29 -20.27 16.67
CA LYS A 220 89.13 -19.71 17.74
C LYS A 220 89.98 -20.78 18.44
N ILE A 221 89.45 -22.00 18.60
CA ILE A 221 90.20 -23.13 19.17
C ILE A 221 91.31 -23.59 18.21
N GLN A 222 91.03 -23.65 16.90
CA GLN A 222 92.02 -24.00 15.88
C GLN A 222 93.23 -23.03 15.90
N ILE A 223 92.95 -21.72 15.89
CA ILE A 223 94.00 -20.68 15.92
C ILE A 223 94.88 -20.77 17.18
N ASN A 224 94.29 -21.07 18.34
CA ASN A 224 95.06 -21.21 19.58
C ASN A 224 95.95 -22.46 19.58
N ASN A 225 95.50 -23.57 18.98
CA ASN A 225 96.33 -24.78 18.88
C ASN A 225 97.49 -24.58 17.90
N ASP A 226 97.26 -23.91 16.75
CA ASP A 226 98.32 -23.58 15.79
C ASP A 226 99.37 -22.64 16.40
N LEU A 227 98.97 -21.72 17.28
CA LEU A 227 99.90 -20.85 18.01
C LEU A 227 100.73 -21.61 19.06
N ILE A 228 100.17 -22.65 19.68
CA ILE A 228 100.87 -23.48 20.67
C ILE A 228 101.85 -24.44 19.98
N GLU A 229 101.48 -25.06 18.85
CA GLU A 229 102.41 -25.89 18.07
C GLU A 229 103.59 -25.08 17.53
N ASN A 230 103.35 -23.86 17.02
CA ASN A 230 104.44 -23.00 16.55
C ASN A 230 105.37 -22.53 17.68
N ALA A 231 104.85 -22.25 18.87
CA ALA A 231 105.68 -21.88 20.03
C ALA A 231 106.51 -23.05 20.60
N LEU A 232 106.02 -24.29 20.47
CA LEU A 232 106.79 -25.48 20.88
C LEU A 232 107.90 -25.83 19.87
N ILE A 233 107.70 -25.60 18.57
CA ILE A 233 108.72 -25.84 17.54
C ILE A 233 109.86 -24.82 17.59
N GLU A 234 109.61 -23.60 18.08
CA GLU A 234 110.64 -22.56 18.19
C GLU A 234 111.48 -22.68 19.48
N GLY A 235 110.96 -23.36 20.52
CA GLY A 235 111.67 -23.57 21.79
C GLY A 235 112.74 -24.68 21.80
N ASP A 236 112.68 -25.63 20.86
CA ASP A 236 113.62 -26.78 20.81
C ASP A 236 114.88 -26.50 19.96
N ASN A 237 114.98 -25.34 19.30
CA ASN A 237 116.10 -24.99 18.42
C ASN A 237 117.23 -24.18 19.07
N GLU A 238 117.16 -23.85 20.36
CA GLU A 238 118.20 -23.08 21.08
C GLU A 238 119.14 -23.92 21.98
N LEU A 239 119.18 -25.26 21.83
CA LEU A 239 120.07 -26.13 22.64
C LEU A 239 121.16 -26.90 21.87
N PHE A 240 121.48 -26.51 20.64
CA PHE A 240 122.67 -27.00 19.94
C PHE A 240 123.33 -25.89 19.12
N PHE A 241 124.20 -25.10 19.76
CA PHE A 241 125.53 -24.71 19.27
C PHE A 241 126.32 -24.02 20.39
#